data_AF-A0AA42NGA2-F1
#
_entry.id   AF-A0AA42NGA2-F1
#
_cell.length_a   1.000
_cell.length_b   1.000
_cell.length_c   1.000
_cell.angle_alpha   90.00
_cell.angle_beta   90.00
_cell.angle_gamma   90.00
#
_symmetry.space_group_name_H-M   'P 1'
#
loop_
_entity.id
_entity.type
_entity.pdbx_description
1 polymer ?
#
loop_
_entity_poly.entity_id
_entity_poly.type
_entity_poly.pdbx_seq_one_letter_code
_entity_poly.pdbx_strand_id
1 'polypeptide(L)'
;MSRDLISGGEYRAISKRGITEETCRKFGYQIGHFKDQLVHIAPYHDAEGNLTAQKIRFQDKTFTVTGNMKPALLFGQNLWRAGGRKVIITEGEIDAMSVSQVQGNKWPVVSIQNGAQSAKKALTAVLEWLCSFEEVILMFDMDQPGRDAVAECAPLFPPGKCKIAHLTMKDPNELLLAGKGEEIISAIWQARDFRPDGIVDGSAITIDMMQEPISGYSIRYPKLNEMIGGIREGELTLLTAGSGVGKSTLAREVAYGLHQDHELTIGNIYLEENLKKTAQGYIAIHNSVPLGNLRKDPSIITPEAWASSKADVIDQRMFFYDHFGSLEADSLLAKIRYLRVALGCNFVVLDHISIVVSGAEGSGEGERRDIDKLMTKLRSLIEETGLGIIAIVHLKQPEGKPHEEGGRVTLSQLRGSGALKQLSDNIVALERDQQGENKNTSLARVLKCREFGETGEADYILYDRSTGRLLPIDEPSSNPGFGDESSPEGDSIPF
;
A
#
# COMPACT_ATOMS: atom_id res chain seq x y z
N MET A 1 -7.50 -32.31 -37.95
CA MET A 1 -8.92 -32.55 -38.23
C MET A 1 -9.63 -31.21 -38.17
N SER A 2 -9.99 -30.61 -39.30
CA SER A 2 -10.83 -29.41 -39.32
C SER A 2 -12.15 -29.79 -38.67
N ARG A 3 -12.45 -29.23 -37.50
CA ARG A 3 -13.81 -29.31 -36.95
C ARG A 3 -14.64 -28.39 -37.83
N ASP A 4 -15.49 -28.98 -38.67
CA ASP A 4 -16.38 -28.26 -39.55
C ASP A 4 -17.14 -27.18 -38.76
N LEU A 5 -17.19 -25.98 -39.34
CA LEU A 5 -17.96 -24.87 -38.79
C LEU A 5 -19.44 -25.29 -38.76
N ILE A 6 -20.14 -24.98 -37.68
CA ILE A 6 -21.55 -25.27 -37.55
C ILE A 6 -22.31 -24.46 -38.60
N SER A 7 -23.12 -25.16 -39.39
CA SER A 7 -24.12 -24.59 -40.29
C SER A 7 -25.52 -24.79 -39.71
N GLY A 8 -26.44 -23.85 -39.95
CA GLY A 8 -27.84 -23.96 -39.52
C GLY A 8 -28.20 -23.37 -38.14
N GLY A 9 -27.38 -22.47 -37.60
CA GLY A 9 -27.77 -21.66 -36.44
C GLY A 9 -28.83 -20.60 -36.82
N GLU A 10 -29.69 -20.25 -35.87
CA GLU A 10 -30.70 -19.20 -36.03
C GLU A 10 -30.33 -17.95 -35.23
N TYR A 11 -30.66 -16.79 -35.78
CA TYR A 11 -30.60 -15.54 -35.03
C TYR A 11 -31.87 -15.42 -34.19
N ARG A 12 -31.71 -15.37 -32.87
CA ARG A 12 -32.82 -15.20 -31.92
C ARG A 12 -32.38 -14.24 -30.82
N ALA A 13 -33.33 -13.51 -30.24
CA ALA A 13 -33.07 -12.73 -29.05
C ALA A 13 -32.61 -13.64 -27.88
N ILE A 14 -31.66 -13.16 -27.09
CA ILE A 14 -31.15 -13.85 -25.91
C ILE A 14 -31.80 -13.20 -24.68
N SER A 15 -33.06 -13.55 -24.39
CA SER A 15 -33.85 -12.89 -23.35
C SER A 15 -33.18 -12.91 -21.96
N LYS A 16 -32.48 -14.01 -21.62
CA LYS A 16 -31.71 -14.13 -20.36
C LYS A 16 -30.52 -13.16 -20.25
N ARG A 17 -30.14 -12.50 -21.34
CA ARG A 17 -29.04 -11.55 -21.43
C ARG A 17 -29.50 -10.16 -21.85
N GLY A 18 -30.79 -9.96 -22.06
CA GLY A 18 -31.33 -8.69 -22.55
C GLY A 18 -30.89 -8.33 -23.97
N ILE A 19 -30.32 -9.27 -24.75
CA ILE A 19 -29.83 -9.00 -26.10
C ILE A 19 -30.93 -9.27 -27.12
N THR A 20 -31.17 -8.30 -28.01
CA THR A 20 -32.15 -8.33 -29.08
C THR A 20 -31.68 -9.17 -30.26
N GLU A 21 -32.64 -9.68 -31.03
CA GLU A 21 -32.35 -10.42 -32.25
C GLU A 21 -31.59 -9.56 -33.28
N GLU A 22 -31.91 -8.26 -33.35
CA GLU A 22 -31.22 -7.30 -34.22
C GLU A 22 -29.71 -7.26 -33.94
N THR A 23 -29.33 -7.14 -32.67
CA THR A 23 -27.92 -7.16 -32.25
C THR A 23 -27.27 -8.52 -32.53
N CYS A 24 -27.96 -9.63 -32.28
CA CYS A 24 -27.46 -10.96 -32.64
C CYS A 24 -27.20 -11.09 -34.15
N ARG A 25 -28.13 -10.61 -35.00
CA ARG A 25 -27.96 -10.58 -36.46
C ARG A 25 -26.77 -9.72 -36.87
N LYS A 26 -26.61 -8.54 -36.28
CA LYS A 26 -25.50 -7.63 -36.56
C LYS A 26 -24.15 -8.27 -36.31
N PHE A 27 -24.00 -8.99 -35.20
CA PHE A 27 -22.75 -9.66 -34.83
C PHE A 27 -22.59 -11.07 -35.40
N GLY A 28 -23.58 -11.57 -36.14
CA GLY A 28 -23.58 -12.95 -36.61
C GLY A 28 -23.69 -13.98 -35.47
N TYR A 29 -24.12 -13.57 -34.27
CA TYR A 29 -24.23 -14.43 -33.10
C TYR A 29 -25.48 -15.30 -33.19
N GLN A 30 -25.30 -16.63 -33.24
CA GLN A 30 -26.37 -17.58 -33.50
C GLN A 30 -26.67 -18.46 -32.28
N ILE A 31 -27.88 -18.99 -32.23
CA ILE A 31 -28.27 -20.09 -31.36
C ILE A 31 -28.51 -21.31 -32.24
N GLY A 32 -27.87 -22.43 -31.93
CA GLY A 32 -27.96 -23.65 -32.72
C GLY A 32 -27.72 -24.89 -31.88
N HIS A 33 -27.55 -26.03 -32.56
CA HIS A 33 -27.23 -27.29 -31.90
C HIS A 33 -25.79 -27.72 -32.22
N PHE A 34 -25.06 -28.14 -31.19
CA PHE A 34 -23.76 -28.79 -31.35
C PHE A 34 -23.72 -30.03 -30.47
N LYS A 35 -23.53 -31.21 -31.09
CA LYS A 35 -23.61 -32.51 -30.42
C LYS A 35 -24.90 -32.67 -29.60
N ASP A 36 -26.03 -32.39 -30.24
CA ASP A 36 -27.39 -32.46 -29.66
C ASP A 36 -27.66 -31.53 -28.46
N GLN A 37 -26.75 -30.61 -28.16
CA GLN A 37 -26.95 -29.60 -27.12
C GLN A 37 -27.23 -28.24 -27.75
N LEU A 38 -28.21 -27.53 -27.18
CA LEU A 38 -28.49 -26.15 -27.54
C LEU A 38 -27.34 -25.26 -27.05
N VAL A 39 -26.69 -24.57 -27.99
CA VAL A 39 -25.48 -23.77 -27.74
C VAL A 39 -25.60 -22.38 -28.35
N HIS A 40 -24.82 -21.46 -27.82
CA HIS A 40 -24.56 -20.19 -28.48
C HIS A 40 -23.31 -20.28 -29.34
N ILE A 41 -23.32 -19.62 -30.50
CA ILE A 41 -22.28 -19.71 -31.52
C ILE A 41 -21.84 -18.28 -31.86
N ALA A 42 -20.63 -17.91 -31.43
CA ALA A 42 -20.01 -16.63 -31.74
C ALA A 42 -19.04 -16.80 -32.94
N PRO A 43 -19.27 -16.11 -34.08
CA PRO A 43 -18.40 -16.21 -35.24
C PRO A 43 -17.15 -15.33 -35.11
N TYR A 44 -16.03 -15.81 -35.63
CA TYR A 44 -14.77 -15.09 -35.71
C TYR A 44 -14.25 -15.08 -37.15
N HIS A 45 -13.77 -13.91 -37.58
CA HIS A 45 -13.38 -13.66 -38.95
C HIS A 45 -11.89 -13.26 -39.04
N ASP A 46 -11.27 -13.53 -40.19
CA ASP A 46 -9.94 -13.02 -40.52
C ASP A 46 -9.98 -11.57 -41.05
N ALA A 47 -8.83 -11.05 -41.47
CA ALA A 47 -8.69 -9.68 -41.98
C ALA A 47 -9.42 -9.46 -43.31
N GLU A 48 -9.60 -10.52 -44.10
CA GLU A 48 -10.35 -10.53 -45.34
C GLU A 48 -11.87 -10.65 -45.12
N GLY A 49 -12.31 -10.88 -43.87
CA GLY A 49 -13.71 -11.00 -43.48
C GLY A 49 -14.29 -12.40 -43.66
N ASN A 50 -13.46 -13.41 -43.91
CA ASN A 50 -13.90 -14.80 -44.01
C ASN A 50 -14.13 -15.40 -42.62
N LEU A 51 -15.17 -16.23 -42.47
CA LEU A 51 -15.43 -16.96 -41.24
C LEU A 51 -14.35 -18.05 -41.04
N THR A 52 -13.52 -17.91 -40.02
CA THR A 52 -12.39 -18.82 -39.76
C THR A 52 -12.59 -19.71 -38.55
N ALA A 53 -13.32 -19.22 -37.54
CA ALA A 53 -13.60 -19.98 -36.32
C ALA A 53 -14.98 -19.64 -35.75
N GLN A 54 -15.48 -20.53 -34.91
CA GLN A 54 -16.65 -20.29 -34.07
C GLN A 54 -16.34 -20.69 -32.64
N LYS A 55 -16.70 -19.82 -31.71
CA LYS A 55 -16.65 -20.12 -30.28
C LYS A 55 -18.03 -20.53 -29.83
N ILE A 56 -18.12 -21.75 -29.33
CA ILE A 56 -19.35 -22.42 -28.93
C ILE A 56 -19.43 -22.34 -27.41
N ARG A 57 -20.50 -21.75 -26.88
CA ARG A 57 -20.79 -21.65 -25.46
C ARG A 57 -21.96 -22.56 -25.09
N PHE A 58 -21.72 -23.46 -24.15
CA PHE A 58 -22.71 -24.38 -23.61
C PHE A 58 -23.49 -23.75 -22.45
N GLN A 59 -24.59 -24.39 -22.04
CA GLN A 59 -25.47 -23.91 -20.97
C GLN A 59 -24.76 -23.87 -19.60
N ASP A 60 -23.81 -24.77 -19.37
CA ASP A 60 -22.96 -24.83 -18.18
C ASP A 60 -21.84 -23.76 -18.16
N LYS A 61 -21.85 -22.86 -19.16
CA LYS A 61 -20.84 -21.80 -19.37
C LYS A 61 -19.45 -22.34 -19.76
N THR A 62 -19.33 -23.60 -20.12
CA THR A 62 -18.10 -24.10 -20.76
C THR A 62 -18.04 -23.66 -22.23
N PHE A 63 -16.82 -23.64 -22.77
CA PHE A 63 -16.56 -23.18 -24.12
C PHE A 63 -15.78 -24.21 -24.92
N THR A 64 -16.06 -24.30 -26.22
CA THR A 64 -15.19 -24.99 -27.18
C THR A 64 -15.06 -24.18 -28.46
N VAL A 65 -14.02 -24.43 -29.24
CA VAL A 65 -13.78 -23.74 -30.51
C VAL A 65 -13.82 -24.76 -31.65
N THR A 66 -14.48 -24.38 -32.74
CA THR A 66 -14.44 -25.05 -34.05
C THR A 66 -13.78 -24.14 -35.08
N GLY A 67 -13.26 -24.72 -36.17
CA GLY A 67 -12.42 -23.99 -37.11
C GLY A 67 -11.01 -23.67 -36.59
N ASN A 68 -10.42 -22.59 -37.12
CA ASN A 68 -9.06 -22.15 -36.83
C ASN A 68 -9.05 -20.73 -36.25
N MET A 69 -8.79 -20.61 -34.94
CA MET A 69 -8.75 -19.31 -34.25
C MET A 69 -7.45 -18.52 -34.46
N LYS A 70 -6.42 -19.12 -35.08
CA LYS A 70 -5.12 -18.43 -35.27
C LYS A 70 -5.21 -17.17 -36.15
N PRO A 71 -5.89 -17.20 -37.32
CA PRO A 71 -6.07 -15.99 -38.14
C PRO A 71 -7.21 -15.09 -37.66
N ALA A 72 -7.98 -15.51 -36.65
CA ALA A 72 -9.14 -14.77 -36.18
C ALA A 72 -8.76 -13.47 -35.47
N LEU A 73 -9.40 -12.38 -35.87
CA LEU A 73 -9.27 -11.07 -35.23
C LEU A 73 -10.21 -10.94 -34.02
N LEU A 74 -10.41 -9.72 -33.50
CA LEU A 74 -11.34 -9.50 -32.39
C LEU A 74 -12.78 -9.81 -32.81
N PHE A 75 -13.61 -10.24 -31.85
CA PHE A 75 -15.02 -10.48 -32.12
C PHE A 75 -15.70 -9.18 -32.55
N GLY A 76 -16.44 -9.22 -33.65
CA GLY A 76 -17.12 -8.05 -34.23
C GLY A 76 -16.23 -7.08 -35.00
N GLN A 77 -14.91 -7.28 -35.09
CA GLN A 77 -14.00 -6.37 -35.79
C GLN A 77 -14.35 -6.22 -37.28
N ASN A 78 -14.78 -7.31 -37.94
CA ASN A 78 -15.20 -7.32 -39.34
C ASN A 78 -16.41 -6.41 -39.66
N LEU A 79 -17.14 -5.95 -38.63
CA LEU A 79 -18.29 -5.07 -38.78
C LEU A 79 -17.90 -3.60 -38.95
N TRP A 80 -16.64 -3.26 -38.66
CA TRP A 80 -16.18 -1.90 -38.49
C TRP A 80 -14.95 -1.64 -39.37
N ARG A 81 -15.01 -0.57 -40.16
CA ARG A 81 -13.85 -0.13 -40.95
C ARG A 81 -12.80 0.50 -40.03
N ALA A 82 -11.55 0.54 -40.50
CA ALA A 82 -10.52 1.34 -39.85
C ALA A 82 -10.90 2.83 -39.89
N GLY A 83 -10.55 3.55 -38.83
CA GLY A 83 -10.86 4.97 -38.65
C GLY A 83 -12.21 5.23 -38.00
N GLY A 84 -12.30 6.35 -37.28
CA GLY A 84 -13.51 6.79 -36.59
C GLY A 84 -13.19 7.45 -35.25
N ARG A 85 -14.21 8.01 -34.61
CA ARG A 85 -14.03 8.76 -33.36
C ARG A 85 -13.66 7.87 -32.17
N LYS A 86 -14.34 6.75 -31.98
CA LYS A 86 -14.12 5.87 -30.82
C LYS A 86 -14.31 4.41 -31.17
N VAL A 87 -13.55 3.53 -30.53
CA VAL A 87 -13.80 2.07 -30.49
C VAL A 87 -13.83 1.60 -29.04
N ILE A 88 -14.79 0.75 -28.71
CA ILE A 88 -14.94 0.18 -27.36
C ILE A 88 -14.52 -1.28 -27.39
N ILE A 89 -13.68 -1.69 -26.44
CA ILE A 89 -13.17 -3.05 -26.31
C ILE A 89 -13.66 -3.63 -24.98
N THR A 90 -14.31 -4.78 -25.06
CA THR A 90 -14.84 -5.53 -23.90
C THR A 90 -14.16 -6.88 -23.73
N GLU A 91 -14.36 -7.54 -22.58
CA GLU A 91 -13.78 -8.85 -22.30
C GLU A 91 -14.51 -9.99 -23.02
N GLY A 92 -15.85 -9.97 -23.04
CA GLY A 92 -16.69 -11.03 -23.59
C GLY A 92 -17.56 -10.62 -24.78
N GLU A 93 -18.02 -11.60 -25.57
CA GLU A 93 -18.85 -11.36 -26.76
C GLU A 93 -20.25 -10.84 -26.39
N ILE A 94 -20.76 -11.28 -25.24
CA ILE A 94 -22.03 -10.81 -24.68
C ILE A 94 -21.93 -9.34 -24.27
N ASP A 95 -20.80 -8.91 -23.74
CA ASP A 95 -20.56 -7.54 -23.32
C ASP A 95 -20.42 -6.62 -24.52
N ALA A 96 -19.68 -7.03 -25.55
CA ALA A 96 -19.62 -6.31 -26.82
C ALA A 96 -21.02 -6.10 -27.43
N MET A 97 -21.86 -7.15 -27.46
CA MET A 97 -23.24 -7.02 -27.92
C MET A 97 -24.07 -6.11 -27.02
N SER A 98 -23.90 -6.18 -25.70
CA SER A 98 -24.64 -5.33 -24.74
C SER A 98 -24.31 -3.86 -24.94
N VAL A 99 -23.01 -3.53 -25.06
CA VAL A 99 -22.51 -2.17 -25.31
C VAL A 99 -22.91 -1.67 -26.70
N SER A 100 -22.93 -2.53 -27.72
CA SER A 100 -23.37 -2.15 -29.06
C SER A 100 -24.87 -1.87 -29.11
N GLN A 101 -25.67 -2.70 -28.44
CA GLN A 101 -27.13 -2.57 -28.40
C GLN A 101 -27.58 -1.24 -27.79
N VAL A 102 -27.03 -0.85 -26.64
CA VAL A 102 -27.38 0.44 -26.00
C VAL A 102 -26.98 1.65 -26.84
N GLN A 103 -26.00 1.48 -27.73
CA GLN A 103 -25.58 2.47 -28.72
C GLN A 103 -26.35 2.37 -30.05
N GLY A 104 -27.41 1.56 -30.10
CA GLY A 104 -28.23 1.35 -31.30
C GLY A 104 -27.50 0.65 -32.44
N ASN A 105 -26.50 -0.20 -32.14
CA ASN A 105 -25.70 -0.97 -33.08
C ASN A 105 -24.91 -0.13 -34.11
N LYS A 106 -24.63 1.15 -33.80
CA LYS A 106 -24.02 2.13 -34.73
C LYS A 106 -22.55 2.43 -34.49
N TRP A 107 -22.02 2.07 -33.32
CA TRP A 107 -20.67 2.43 -32.90
C TRP A 107 -19.73 1.22 -32.88
N PRO A 108 -18.43 1.41 -33.19
CA PRO A 108 -17.44 0.34 -33.14
C PRO A 108 -17.30 -0.26 -31.74
N VAL A 109 -17.72 -1.52 -31.60
CA VAL A 109 -17.58 -2.31 -30.38
C VAL A 109 -17.05 -3.69 -30.74
N VAL A 110 -16.04 -4.14 -30.00
CA VAL A 110 -15.36 -5.43 -30.18
C VAL A 110 -15.10 -6.10 -28.83
N SER A 111 -14.82 -7.41 -28.84
CA SER A 111 -14.31 -8.12 -27.66
C SER A 111 -13.09 -8.98 -27.97
N ILE A 112 -12.28 -9.23 -26.94
CA ILE A 112 -11.14 -10.14 -27.01
C ILE A 112 -11.58 -11.61 -27.16
N GLN A 113 -10.72 -12.46 -27.73
CA GLN A 113 -11.09 -13.83 -28.09
C GLN A 113 -11.11 -14.79 -26.89
N ASN A 114 -10.15 -14.68 -25.96
CA ASN A 114 -9.92 -15.69 -24.90
C ASN A 114 -9.78 -15.08 -23.49
N GLY A 115 -10.61 -14.09 -23.16
CA GLY A 115 -10.65 -13.48 -21.82
C GLY A 115 -9.41 -12.66 -21.44
N ALA A 116 -9.45 -12.04 -20.25
CA ALA A 116 -8.49 -11.07 -19.73
C ALA A 116 -7.01 -11.48 -19.91
N GLN A 117 -6.66 -12.72 -19.60
CA GLN A 117 -5.27 -13.23 -19.67
C GLN A 117 -4.65 -13.17 -21.08
N SER A 118 -5.49 -13.18 -22.11
CA SER A 118 -5.05 -13.12 -23.51
C SER A 118 -5.13 -11.72 -24.12
N ALA A 119 -5.66 -10.74 -23.37
CA ALA A 119 -6.03 -9.43 -23.87
C ALA A 119 -4.85 -8.71 -24.53
N LYS A 120 -3.69 -8.63 -23.85
CA LYS A 120 -2.50 -7.95 -24.37
C LYS A 120 -2.07 -8.47 -25.73
N LYS A 121 -2.01 -9.81 -25.86
CA LYS A 121 -1.66 -10.48 -27.13
C LYS A 121 -2.69 -10.21 -28.22
N ALA A 122 -3.98 -10.29 -27.89
CA ALA A 122 -5.07 -10.03 -28.82
C ALA A 122 -5.04 -8.60 -29.37
N LEU A 123 -4.89 -7.61 -28.50
CA LEU A 123 -4.86 -6.20 -28.89
C LEU A 123 -3.59 -5.84 -29.66
N THR A 124 -2.45 -6.45 -29.32
CA THR A 124 -1.19 -6.25 -30.05
C THR A 124 -1.31 -6.70 -31.50
N ALA A 125 -2.00 -7.82 -31.76
CA ALA A 125 -2.19 -8.36 -33.12
C ALA A 125 -3.01 -7.45 -34.05
N VAL A 126 -3.81 -6.54 -33.48
CA VAL A 126 -4.66 -5.60 -34.24
C VAL A 126 -4.40 -4.14 -33.86
N LEU A 127 -3.21 -3.85 -33.30
CA LEU A 127 -2.89 -2.54 -32.74
C LEU A 127 -2.95 -1.44 -33.79
N GLU A 128 -2.51 -1.70 -35.02
CA GLU A 128 -2.61 -0.73 -36.13
C GLU A 128 -4.06 -0.33 -36.41
N TRP A 129 -4.97 -1.31 -36.44
CA TRP A 129 -6.40 -1.07 -36.63
C TRP A 129 -7.00 -0.30 -35.45
N LEU A 130 -6.67 -0.67 -34.21
CA LEU A 130 -7.14 0.07 -33.02
C LEU A 130 -6.59 1.49 -32.99
N CYS A 131 -5.33 1.68 -33.38
CA CYS A 131 -4.68 2.98 -33.51
C CYS A 131 -5.18 3.80 -34.70
N SER A 132 -6.09 3.31 -35.52
CA SER A 132 -6.74 4.12 -36.56
C SER A 132 -7.88 5.00 -36.01
N PHE A 133 -8.45 4.66 -34.85
CA PHE A 133 -9.50 5.47 -34.19
C PHE A 133 -8.90 6.66 -33.45
N GLU A 134 -9.69 7.71 -33.16
CA GLU A 134 -9.23 8.84 -32.33
C GLU A 134 -9.07 8.38 -30.86
N GLU A 135 -10.03 7.61 -30.34
CA GLU A 135 -9.99 7.07 -28.98
C GLU A 135 -10.26 5.55 -28.93
N VAL A 136 -9.55 4.87 -28.03
CA VAL A 136 -9.72 3.44 -27.74
C VAL A 136 -10.15 3.30 -26.28
N ILE A 137 -11.37 2.83 -26.04
CA ILE A 137 -11.94 2.68 -24.70
C ILE A 137 -11.86 1.21 -24.27
N LEU A 138 -11.11 0.94 -23.22
CA LEU A 138 -11.09 -0.36 -22.54
C LEU A 138 -12.21 -0.40 -21.50
N MET A 139 -13.15 -1.33 -21.70
CA MET A 139 -14.31 -1.57 -20.84
C MET A 139 -14.33 -3.06 -20.45
N PHE A 140 -13.34 -3.47 -19.67
CA PHE A 140 -13.23 -4.85 -19.15
C PHE A 140 -14.04 -5.03 -17.86
N ASP A 141 -14.11 -6.26 -17.37
CA ASP A 141 -14.81 -6.61 -16.14
C ASP A 141 -14.24 -5.83 -14.93
N MET A 142 -15.12 -5.46 -13.99
CA MET A 142 -14.77 -4.73 -12.76
C MET A 142 -14.25 -5.66 -11.65
N ASP A 143 -13.59 -6.76 -12.02
CA ASP A 143 -12.92 -7.68 -11.10
C ASP A 143 -11.39 -7.61 -11.24
N GLN A 144 -10.65 -8.36 -10.40
CA GLN A 144 -9.19 -8.29 -10.38
C GLN A 144 -8.56 -8.66 -11.74
N PRO A 145 -8.94 -9.79 -12.40
CA PRO A 145 -8.43 -10.13 -13.72
C PRO A 145 -8.69 -9.05 -14.78
N GLY A 146 -9.88 -8.45 -14.79
CA GLY A 146 -10.22 -7.37 -15.73
C GLY A 146 -9.35 -6.13 -15.52
N ARG A 147 -9.14 -5.72 -14.26
CA ARG A 147 -8.26 -4.58 -13.90
C ARG A 147 -6.81 -4.82 -14.29
N ASP A 148 -6.29 -6.02 -14.02
CA ASP A 148 -4.92 -6.39 -14.39
C ASP A 148 -4.74 -6.36 -15.91
N ALA A 149 -5.72 -6.89 -16.66
CA ALA A 149 -5.69 -6.86 -18.11
C ALA A 149 -5.76 -5.44 -18.68
N VAL A 150 -6.54 -4.54 -18.07
CA VAL A 150 -6.52 -3.11 -18.43
C VAL A 150 -5.14 -2.50 -18.21
N ALA A 151 -4.53 -2.72 -17.05
CA ALA A 151 -3.21 -2.19 -16.73
C ALA A 151 -2.12 -2.71 -17.69
N GLU A 152 -2.24 -3.95 -18.17
CA GLU A 152 -1.32 -4.53 -19.15
C GLU A 152 -1.56 -4.05 -20.60
N CYS A 153 -2.82 -3.78 -20.95
CA CYS A 153 -3.24 -3.44 -22.32
C CYS A 153 -3.13 -1.95 -22.61
N ALA A 154 -3.44 -1.11 -21.64
CA ALA A 154 -3.50 0.33 -21.84
C ALA A 154 -2.14 0.96 -22.27
N PRO A 155 -0.97 0.47 -21.79
CA PRO A 155 0.34 0.92 -22.29
C PRO A 155 0.64 0.57 -23.75
N LEU A 156 -0.16 -0.28 -24.41
CA LEU A 156 0.04 -0.61 -25.83
C LEU A 156 -0.27 0.56 -26.76
N PHE A 157 -1.06 1.52 -26.29
CA PHE A 157 -1.55 2.63 -27.09
C PHE A 157 -0.72 3.89 -26.87
N PRO A 158 -0.62 4.78 -27.89
CA PRO A 158 -0.03 6.09 -27.72
C PRO A 158 -0.69 6.90 -26.58
N PRO A 159 0.06 7.80 -25.91
CA PRO A 159 -0.49 8.68 -24.88
C PRO A 159 -1.72 9.46 -25.36
N GLY A 160 -2.74 9.57 -24.50
CA GLY A 160 -4.01 10.24 -24.79
C GLY A 160 -4.95 9.48 -25.72
N LYS A 161 -4.56 8.29 -26.20
CA LYS A 161 -5.38 7.47 -27.11
C LYS A 161 -6.23 6.44 -26.39
N CYS A 162 -5.66 5.80 -25.38
CA CYS A 162 -6.36 4.80 -24.58
C CYS A 162 -7.09 5.47 -23.42
N LYS A 163 -8.36 5.10 -23.24
CA LYS A 163 -9.18 5.50 -22.11
C LYS A 163 -9.73 4.26 -21.41
N ILE A 164 -9.97 4.39 -20.11
CA ILE A 164 -10.52 3.33 -19.28
C ILE A 164 -11.94 3.73 -18.85
N ALA A 165 -12.91 2.87 -19.15
CA ALA A 165 -14.27 3.01 -18.69
C ALA A 165 -14.46 2.30 -17.35
N HIS A 166 -15.15 2.96 -16.42
CA HIS A 166 -15.52 2.39 -15.12
C HIS A 166 -17.02 2.10 -15.07
N LEU A 167 -17.39 0.95 -14.54
CA LEU A 167 -18.78 0.49 -14.41
C LEU A 167 -19.14 0.33 -12.93
N THR A 168 -20.43 0.50 -12.60
CA THR A 168 -20.95 0.31 -11.23
C THR A 168 -21.24 -1.14 -10.89
N MET A 169 -21.39 -2.00 -11.90
CA MET A 169 -21.59 -3.44 -11.78
C MET A 169 -20.43 -4.20 -12.43
N LYS A 170 -20.47 -5.53 -12.38
CA LYS A 170 -19.35 -6.36 -12.81
C LYS A 170 -18.98 -6.15 -14.28
N ASP A 171 -19.96 -6.19 -15.17
CA ASP A 171 -19.78 -6.14 -16.61
C ASP A 171 -20.91 -5.35 -17.30
N PRO A 172 -20.77 -4.97 -18.59
CA PRO A 172 -21.82 -4.28 -19.32
C PRO A 172 -23.14 -5.07 -19.41
N ASN A 173 -23.10 -6.41 -19.42
CA ASN A 173 -24.31 -7.21 -19.51
C ASN A 173 -25.15 -7.16 -18.23
N GLU A 174 -24.52 -7.15 -17.06
CA GLU A 174 -25.20 -6.97 -15.78
C GLU A 174 -25.92 -5.62 -15.71
N LEU A 175 -25.29 -4.55 -16.17
CA LEU A 175 -25.93 -3.23 -16.28
C LEU A 175 -27.15 -3.26 -17.22
N LEU A 176 -27.00 -3.90 -18.39
CA LEU A 176 -28.11 -4.04 -19.33
C LEU A 176 -29.29 -4.80 -18.72
N LEU A 177 -29.02 -5.90 -18.02
CA LEU A 177 -30.05 -6.71 -17.34
C LEU A 177 -30.71 -5.98 -16.17
N ALA A 178 -29.98 -5.09 -15.49
CA ALA A 178 -30.50 -4.23 -14.44
C ALA A 178 -31.32 -3.03 -14.98
N GLY A 179 -31.47 -2.89 -16.30
CA GLY A 179 -32.15 -1.73 -16.92
C GLY A 179 -31.32 -0.45 -16.89
N LYS A 180 -30.02 -0.54 -16.61
CA LYS A 180 -29.07 0.58 -16.44
C LYS A 180 -28.22 0.82 -17.69
N GLY A 181 -28.80 0.63 -18.89
CA GLY A 181 -28.07 0.81 -20.15
C GLY A 181 -27.51 2.21 -20.36
N GLU A 182 -28.14 3.24 -19.78
CA GLU A 182 -27.63 4.62 -19.80
C GLU A 182 -26.30 4.78 -19.06
N GLU A 183 -26.05 3.99 -18.00
CA GLU A 183 -24.77 4.01 -17.28
C GLU A 183 -23.62 3.54 -18.18
N ILE A 184 -23.87 2.59 -19.09
CA ILE A 184 -22.88 2.15 -20.08
C ILE A 184 -22.52 3.32 -21.01
N ILE A 185 -23.52 4.07 -21.47
CA ILE A 185 -23.31 5.26 -22.30
C ILE A 185 -22.52 6.32 -21.53
N SER A 186 -22.90 6.59 -20.28
CA SER A 186 -22.16 7.51 -19.41
C SER A 186 -20.71 7.09 -19.24
N ALA A 187 -20.44 5.81 -19.00
CA ALA A 187 -19.10 5.27 -18.83
C ALA A 187 -18.24 5.42 -20.09
N ILE A 188 -18.82 5.30 -21.29
CA ILE A 188 -18.12 5.55 -22.56
C ILE A 188 -17.71 7.03 -22.68
N TRP A 189 -18.62 7.95 -22.38
CA TRP A 189 -18.36 9.39 -22.50
C TRP A 189 -17.44 9.94 -21.41
N GLN A 190 -17.47 9.34 -20.22
CA GLN A 190 -16.67 9.71 -19.06
C GLN A 190 -15.39 8.88 -18.90
N ALA A 191 -15.08 8.01 -19.88
CA ALA A 191 -13.87 7.21 -19.88
C ALA A 191 -12.65 8.12 -19.72
N ARG A 192 -11.76 7.78 -18.79
CA ARG A 192 -10.61 8.60 -18.41
C ARG A 192 -9.38 8.18 -19.19
N ASP A 193 -8.53 9.13 -19.57
CA ASP A 193 -7.25 8.81 -20.21
C ASP A 193 -6.43 7.87 -19.35
N PHE A 194 -5.92 6.80 -19.95
CA PHE A 194 -4.89 5.99 -19.33
C PHE A 194 -3.60 6.80 -19.29
N ARG A 195 -3.08 7.01 -18.08
CA ARG A 195 -1.76 7.59 -17.86
C ARG A 195 -0.84 6.51 -17.28
N PRO A 196 0.34 6.26 -17.87
CA PRO A 196 1.33 5.41 -17.24
C PRO A 196 1.72 5.99 -15.87
N ASP A 197 2.03 5.09 -14.94
CA ASP A 197 2.29 5.31 -13.51
C ASP A 197 2.87 6.68 -13.11
N GLY A 198 2.28 7.26 -12.07
CA GLY A 198 2.88 8.30 -11.23
C GLY A 198 2.83 9.74 -11.76
N ILE A 199 2.47 9.96 -13.02
CA ILE A 199 2.37 11.32 -13.59
C ILE A 199 0.92 11.78 -13.58
N VAL A 200 0.57 12.51 -12.52
CA VAL A 200 -0.72 13.20 -12.38
C VAL A 200 -0.67 14.54 -13.11
N ASP A 201 -1.68 14.82 -13.92
CA ASP A 201 -1.84 16.14 -14.52
C ASP A 201 -2.15 17.16 -13.41
N GLY A 202 -1.51 18.33 -13.44
CA GLY A 202 -1.79 19.37 -12.46
C GLY A 202 -3.29 19.75 -12.41
N SER A 203 -4.00 19.63 -13.53
CA SER A 203 -5.45 19.88 -13.59
C SER A 203 -6.31 18.84 -12.86
N ALA A 204 -5.78 17.65 -12.59
CA ALA A 204 -6.47 16.62 -11.82
C ALA A 204 -6.28 16.80 -10.30
N ILE A 205 -5.34 17.67 -9.88
CA ILE A 205 -5.15 18.04 -8.47
C ILE A 205 -6.20 19.08 -8.12
N THR A 206 -7.22 18.66 -7.37
CA THR A 206 -8.32 19.57 -6.98
C THR A 206 -7.87 20.53 -5.88
N ILE A 207 -8.57 21.67 -5.77
CA ILE A 207 -8.33 22.62 -4.66
C ILE A 207 -8.56 21.93 -3.32
N ASP A 208 -9.60 21.10 -3.20
CA ASP A 208 -9.91 20.37 -1.97
C ASP A 208 -8.75 19.46 -1.56
N MET A 209 -8.13 18.74 -2.51
CA MET A 209 -6.93 17.92 -2.24
C MET A 209 -5.73 18.76 -1.78
N MET A 210 -5.56 19.97 -2.29
CA MET A 210 -4.46 20.85 -1.88
C MET A 210 -4.72 21.54 -0.53
N GLN A 211 -5.99 21.68 -0.15
CA GLN A 211 -6.41 22.31 1.11
C GLN A 211 -6.57 21.31 2.25
N GLU A 212 -6.49 20.02 1.98
CA GLU A 212 -6.51 18.98 3.00
C GLU A 212 -5.31 19.18 3.94
N PRO A 213 -5.54 19.51 5.23
CA PRO A 213 -4.46 19.79 6.14
C PRO A 213 -3.72 18.50 6.48
N ILE A 214 -2.39 18.58 6.51
CA ILE A 214 -1.56 17.50 7.00
C ILE A 214 -1.87 17.31 8.48
N SER A 215 -2.35 16.12 8.84
CA SER A 215 -2.75 15.79 10.22
C SER A 215 -1.95 14.58 10.72
N GLY A 216 -1.22 14.76 11.81
CA GLY A 216 -0.55 13.69 12.53
C GLY A 216 -1.29 13.32 13.81
N TYR A 217 -1.11 12.08 14.25
CA TYR A 217 -1.62 11.61 15.54
C TYR A 217 -0.77 12.19 16.66
N SER A 218 -1.42 12.86 17.61
CA SER A 218 -0.72 13.55 18.68
C SER A 218 -0.04 12.57 19.64
N ILE A 219 1.20 12.88 20.04
CA ILE A 219 1.94 12.12 21.05
C ILE A 219 1.98 12.85 22.39
N ARG A 220 2.24 12.12 23.47
CA ARG A 220 2.19 12.62 24.86
C ARG A 220 3.41 13.44 25.29
N TYR A 221 4.20 13.93 24.34
CA TYR A 221 5.40 14.73 24.56
C TYR A 221 5.15 16.09 23.88
N PRO A 222 4.70 17.12 24.61
CA PRO A 222 4.08 18.31 24.03
C PRO A 222 4.98 19.04 23.03
N LYS A 223 6.23 19.33 23.39
CA LYS A 223 7.13 20.10 22.54
C LYS A 223 7.62 19.26 21.36
N LEU A 224 7.87 17.98 21.57
CA LEU A 224 8.19 17.04 20.50
C LEU A 224 7.01 16.93 19.51
N ASN A 225 5.78 16.84 20.03
CA ASN A 225 4.57 16.79 19.23
C ASN A 225 4.37 18.05 18.40
N GLU A 226 4.61 19.22 18.98
CA GLU A 226 4.58 20.51 18.28
C GLU A 226 5.60 20.53 17.14
N MET A 227 6.87 20.20 17.44
CA MET A 227 7.96 20.25 16.46
C MET A 227 7.76 19.31 15.26
N ILE A 228 7.19 18.12 15.47
CA ILE A 228 7.00 17.14 14.38
C ILE A 228 5.57 17.10 13.84
N GLY A 229 4.63 17.86 14.43
CA GLY A 229 3.20 17.86 14.10
C GLY A 229 2.52 16.51 14.32
N GLY A 230 2.90 15.79 15.37
CA GLY A 230 2.48 14.41 15.63
C GLY A 230 3.10 13.37 14.68
N ILE A 231 2.76 12.09 14.87
CA ILE A 231 3.28 10.99 14.03
C ILE A 231 2.22 10.63 12.98
N ARG A 232 2.63 10.45 11.72
CA ARG A 232 1.72 10.19 10.59
C ARG A 232 1.84 8.79 10.02
N GLU A 233 0.72 8.29 9.47
CA GLU A 233 0.72 7.18 8.52
C GLU A 233 1.50 7.59 7.25
N GLY A 234 2.13 6.64 6.56
CA GLY A 234 2.98 6.95 5.40
C GLY A 234 4.37 7.52 5.73
N GLU A 235 4.75 7.55 7.02
CA GLU A 235 6.05 8.04 7.47
C GLU A 235 6.91 6.98 8.16
N LEU A 236 8.23 7.14 8.07
CA LEU A 236 9.22 6.41 8.84
C LEU A 236 9.82 7.32 9.92
N THR A 237 9.47 7.04 11.18
CA THR A 237 10.03 7.71 12.36
C THR A 237 11.09 6.84 13.02
N LEU A 238 12.31 7.35 13.12
CA LEU A 238 13.40 6.68 13.82
C LEU A 238 13.55 7.18 15.25
N LEU A 239 13.70 6.24 16.17
CA LEU A 239 14.07 6.49 17.56
C LEU A 239 15.49 5.98 17.81
N THR A 240 16.33 6.84 18.39
CA THR A 240 17.72 6.51 18.72
C THR A 240 18.13 7.03 20.10
N ALA A 241 19.13 6.42 20.70
CA ALA A 241 19.69 6.78 22.01
C ALA A 241 20.92 5.91 22.31
N GLY A 242 21.69 6.33 23.33
CA GLY A 242 22.69 5.47 23.97
C GLY A 242 22.12 4.14 24.48
N SER A 243 23.00 3.19 24.79
CA SER A 243 22.60 1.90 25.33
C SER A 243 21.93 2.06 26.70
N GLY A 244 20.82 1.36 26.92
CA GLY A 244 20.08 1.41 28.20
C GLY A 244 19.39 2.75 28.51
N VAL A 245 19.44 3.75 27.62
CA VAL A 245 18.84 5.09 27.86
C VAL A 245 17.30 5.04 27.86
N GLY A 246 16.69 4.15 27.06
CA GLY A 246 15.24 3.94 27.08
C GLY A 246 14.54 3.86 25.72
N LYS A 247 15.24 3.59 24.61
CA LYS A 247 14.67 3.51 23.23
C LYS A 247 13.40 2.67 23.15
N SER A 248 13.48 1.41 23.56
CA SER A 248 12.36 0.46 23.52
C SER A 248 11.21 0.88 24.44
N THR A 249 11.51 1.54 25.56
CA THR A 249 10.48 2.09 26.47
C THR A 249 9.75 3.26 25.82
N LEU A 250 10.47 4.18 25.20
CA LEU A 250 9.88 5.31 24.46
C LEU A 250 9.01 4.82 23.30
N ALA A 251 9.52 3.89 22.48
CA ALA A 251 8.76 3.32 21.38
C ALA A 251 7.45 2.69 21.86
N ARG A 252 7.49 1.98 23.00
CA ARG A 252 6.32 1.35 23.59
C ARG A 252 5.32 2.37 24.17
N GLU A 253 5.79 3.44 24.80
CA GLU A 253 4.93 4.54 25.29
C GLU A 253 4.22 5.27 24.15
N VAL A 254 4.95 5.57 23.07
CA VAL A 254 4.38 6.18 21.87
C VAL A 254 3.33 5.25 21.26
N ALA A 255 3.66 3.98 21.03
CA ALA A 255 2.72 3.00 20.47
C ALA A 255 1.50 2.76 21.37
N TYR A 256 1.69 2.74 22.70
CA TYR A 256 0.61 2.66 23.66
C TYR A 256 -0.31 3.89 23.60
N GLY A 257 0.24 5.10 23.47
CA GLY A 257 -0.53 6.32 23.25
C GLY A 257 -1.32 6.30 21.95
N LEU A 258 -0.69 5.93 20.83
CA LEU A 258 -1.37 5.75 19.53
C LEU A 258 -2.54 4.77 19.63
N HIS A 259 -2.36 3.68 20.36
CA HIS A 259 -3.38 2.66 20.53
C HIS A 259 -4.55 3.13 21.43
N GLN A 260 -4.25 3.75 22.56
CA GLN A 260 -5.27 4.07 23.58
C GLN A 260 -5.95 5.41 23.35
N ASP A 261 -5.21 6.42 22.88
CA ASP A 261 -5.73 7.78 22.71
C ASP A 261 -6.40 7.96 21.34
N HIS A 262 -5.91 7.23 20.32
CA HIS A 262 -6.35 7.36 18.92
C HIS A 262 -6.96 6.09 18.34
N GLU A 263 -7.14 5.04 19.16
CA GLU A 263 -7.85 3.84 18.74
C GLU A 263 -7.20 3.10 17.55
N LEU A 264 -5.89 3.27 17.37
CA LEU A 264 -5.15 2.72 16.24
C LEU A 264 -4.73 1.27 16.43
N THR A 265 -4.53 0.61 15.29
CA THR A 265 -4.05 -0.77 15.21
C THR A 265 -2.54 -0.82 15.08
N ILE A 266 -1.88 -1.52 15.99
CA ILE A 266 -0.42 -1.53 16.14
C ILE A 266 0.14 -2.94 15.93
N GLY A 267 1.09 -3.06 15.00
CA GLY A 267 1.95 -4.23 14.84
C GLY A 267 3.25 -4.09 15.64
N ASN A 268 3.62 -5.11 16.39
CA ASN A 268 4.78 -5.11 17.27
C ASN A 268 5.80 -6.14 16.81
N ILE A 269 6.94 -5.67 16.32
CA ILE A 269 8.07 -6.50 15.89
C ILE A 269 9.27 -6.14 16.77
N TYR A 270 9.37 -6.82 17.91
CA TYR A 270 10.51 -6.72 18.80
C TYR A 270 11.40 -7.95 18.60
N LEU A 271 12.61 -7.72 18.10
CA LEU A 271 13.63 -8.69 17.73
C LEU A 271 14.69 -8.93 18.82
N GLU A 272 14.81 -8.00 19.79
CA GLU A 272 15.71 -8.13 20.95
C GLU A 272 15.05 -8.81 22.16
N GLU A 273 13.75 -9.02 22.13
CA GLU A 273 13.00 -9.58 23.25
C GLU A 273 11.90 -10.53 22.79
N ASN A 274 11.50 -11.44 23.68
CA ASN A 274 10.43 -12.36 23.39
C ASN A 274 9.04 -11.72 23.50
N LEU A 275 8.07 -12.33 22.83
CA LEU A 275 6.66 -11.95 22.83
C LEU A 275 6.12 -11.65 24.24
N LYS A 276 6.45 -12.52 25.21
CA LYS A 276 6.01 -12.37 26.60
C LYS A 276 6.47 -11.05 27.21
N LYS A 277 7.73 -10.66 27.01
CA LYS A 277 8.29 -9.41 27.55
C LYS A 277 7.62 -8.19 26.92
N THR A 278 7.38 -8.23 25.61
CA THR A 278 6.72 -7.12 24.90
C THR A 278 5.29 -6.93 25.38
N ALA A 279 4.50 -8.00 25.45
CA ALA A 279 3.11 -7.94 25.94
C ALA A 279 3.05 -7.46 27.40
N GLN A 280 3.90 -8.00 28.28
CA GLN A 280 4.02 -7.52 29.66
C GLN A 280 4.43 -6.05 29.75
N GLY A 281 5.20 -5.54 28.78
CA GLY A 281 5.56 -4.13 28.69
C GLY A 281 4.35 -3.21 28.57
N TYR A 282 3.39 -3.56 27.71
CA TYR A 282 2.16 -2.79 27.55
C TYR A 282 1.26 -2.88 28.79
N ILE A 283 1.14 -4.07 29.37
CA ILE A 283 0.42 -4.27 30.64
C ILE A 283 1.02 -3.42 31.77
N ALA A 284 2.35 -3.38 31.86
CA ALA A 284 3.08 -2.59 32.84
C ALA A 284 2.81 -1.09 32.69
N ILE A 285 2.86 -0.57 31.46
CA ILE A 285 2.55 0.83 31.15
C ILE A 285 1.09 1.16 31.54
N HIS A 286 0.14 0.31 31.16
CA HIS A 286 -1.28 0.53 31.43
C HIS A 286 -1.60 0.57 32.93
N ASN A 287 -0.99 -0.33 33.71
CA ASN A 287 -1.16 -0.36 35.16
C ASN A 287 -0.22 0.60 35.91
N SER A 288 0.59 1.38 35.20
CA SER A 288 1.59 2.27 35.79
C SER A 288 2.45 1.56 36.83
N VAL A 289 3.01 0.41 36.46
CA VAL A 289 4.00 -0.33 37.26
C VAL A 289 5.29 -0.57 36.46
N PRO A 290 6.48 -0.59 37.09
CA PRO A 290 7.71 -0.85 36.37
C PRO A 290 7.76 -2.28 35.80
N LEU A 291 8.06 -2.42 34.50
CA LEU A 291 8.16 -3.71 33.82
C LEU A 291 9.11 -4.69 34.54
N GLY A 292 10.25 -4.20 35.04
CA GLY A 292 11.20 -5.02 35.80
C GLY A 292 10.58 -5.63 37.06
N ASN A 293 9.76 -4.84 37.78
CA ASN A 293 9.08 -5.29 38.98
C ASN A 293 7.97 -6.29 38.65
N LEU A 294 7.13 -5.99 37.65
CA LEU A 294 6.06 -6.90 37.19
C LEU A 294 6.61 -8.26 36.72
N ARG A 295 7.79 -8.28 36.10
CA ARG A 295 8.45 -9.51 35.67
C ARG A 295 9.06 -10.31 36.82
N LYS A 296 9.58 -9.61 37.83
CA LYS A 296 10.14 -10.23 39.04
C LYS A 296 9.04 -10.80 39.92
N ASP A 297 7.94 -10.07 40.05
CA ASP A 297 6.79 -10.42 40.85
C ASP A 297 5.48 -10.01 40.13
N PRO A 298 4.85 -10.95 39.41
CA PRO A 298 3.57 -10.71 38.74
C PRO A 298 2.41 -10.37 39.69
N SER A 299 2.55 -10.61 41.01
CA SER A 299 1.51 -10.32 41.99
C SER A 299 1.43 -8.85 42.41
N ILE A 300 2.36 -8.01 41.92
CA ILE A 300 2.34 -6.55 42.14
C ILE A 300 1.09 -5.89 41.55
N ILE A 301 0.41 -6.55 40.62
CA ILE A 301 -0.94 -6.19 40.17
C ILE A 301 -1.89 -7.37 40.41
N THR A 302 -3.16 -7.07 40.69
CA THR A 302 -4.15 -8.10 41.01
C THR A 302 -4.52 -8.95 39.78
N PRO A 303 -5.07 -10.16 39.96
CA PRO A 303 -5.59 -10.95 38.84
C PRO A 303 -6.63 -10.21 37.98
N GLU A 304 -7.45 -9.36 38.61
CA GLU A 304 -8.44 -8.53 37.93
C GLU A 304 -7.77 -7.45 37.07
N ALA A 305 -6.72 -6.80 37.58
CA ALA A 305 -5.93 -5.83 36.83
C ALA A 305 -5.21 -6.49 35.63
N TRP A 306 -4.70 -7.71 35.80
CA TRP A 306 -4.17 -8.51 34.68
C TRP A 306 -5.21 -8.77 33.60
N ALA A 307 -6.41 -9.20 33.99
CA ALA A 307 -7.48 -9.50 33.05
C ALA A 307 -7.98 -8.24 32.31
N SER A 308 -8.21 -7.15 33.05
CA SER A 308 -8.64 -5.86 32.46
C SER A 308 -7.61 -5.33 31.48
N SER A 309 -6.36 -5.15 31.92
CA SER A 309 -5.32 -4.59 31.05
C SER A 309 -5.00 -5.47 29.83
N LYS A 310 -5.17 -6.79 29.92
CA LYS A 310 -5.11 -7.67 28.75
C LYS A 310 -6.28 -7.41 27.80
N ALA A 311 -7.50 -7.32 28.31
CA ALA A 311 -8.69 -7.07 27.50
C ALA A 311 -8.68 -5.67 26.86
N ASP A 312 -8.18 -4.66 27.58
CA ASP A 312 -8.22 -3.25 27.18
C ASP A 312 -7.07 -2.88 26.24
N VAL A 313 -5.96 -3.63 26.27
CA VAL A 313 -4.75 -3.30 25.50
C VAL A 313 -4.35 -4.43 24.55
N ILE A 314 -4.17 -5.65 25.05
CA ILE A 314 -3.57 -6.73 24.27
C ILE A 314 -4.59 -7.36 23.31
N ASP A 315 -5.83 -7.54 23.74
CA ASP A 315 -6.87 -8.23 22.96
C ASP A 315 -7.49 -7.33 21.89
N GLN A 316 -7.17 -6.04 21.90
CA GLN A 316 -7.73 -5.05 20.98
C GLN A 316 -6.63 -4.50 20.08
N ARG A 317 -6.72 -4.73 18.77
CA ARG A 317 -5.93 -4.01 17.76
C ARG A 317 -4.39 -4.03 17.99
N MET A 318 -3.88 -4.96 18.79
CA MET A 318 -2.46 -5.16 19.06
C MET A 318 -2.03 -6.50 18.48
N PHE A 319 -1.16 -6.45 17.48
CA PHE A 319 -0.60 -7.64 16.86
C PHE A 319 0.87 -7.75 17.22
N PHE A 320 1.34 -8.97 17.46
CA PHE A 320 2.71 -9.24 17.86
C PHE A 320 3.34 -10.27 16.95
N TYR A 321 4.60 -10.07 16.64
CA TYR A 321 5.39 -11.02 15.90
C TYR A 321 6.30 -11.79 16.85
N ASP A 322 6.15 -13.11 16.88
CA ASP A 322 7.01 -14.02 17.62
C ASP A 322 8.09 -14.56 16.67
N HIS A 323 9.34 -14.17 16.90
CA HIS A 323 10.46 -14.58 16.07
C HIS A 323 11.29 -15.66 16.78
N PHE A 324 11.52 -16.78 16.08
CA PHE A 324 12.40 -17.84 16.53
C PHE A 324 13.47 -18.08 15.46
N GLY A 325 14.68 -17.54 15.67
CA GLY A 325 15.81 -17.67 14.74
C GLY A 325 16.16 -16.41 13.94
N SER A 326 17.03 -16.56 12.94
CA SER A 326 17.43 -15.46 12.05
C SER A 326 16.31 -15.09 11.09
N LEU A 327 16.16 -13.78 10.82
CA LEU A 327 15.18 -13.24 9.89
C LEU A 327 15.86 -12.67 8.67
N GLU A 328 15.49 -13.17 7.50
CA GLU A 328 15.82 -12.54 6.24
C GLU A 328 14.98 -11.28 6.02
N ALA A 329 15.58 -10.24 5.46
CA ALA A 329 14.94 -8.94 5.22
C ALA A 329 13.63 -9.04 4.41
N ASP A 330 13.60 -9.88 3.37
CA ASP A 330 12.41 -10.03 2.51
C ASP A 330 11.25 -10.73 3.23
N SER A 331 11.57 -11.70 4.10
CA SER A 331 10.58 -12.35 4.96
C SER A 331 9.97 -11.34 5.93
N LEU A 332 10.79 -10.50 6.56
CA LEU A 332 10.32 -9.43 7.45
C LEU A 332 9.38 -8.45 6.72
N LEU A 333 9.77 -7.99 5.53
CA LEU A 333 8.96 -7.05 4.74
C LEU A 333 7.61 -7.67 4.36
N ALA A 334 7.56 -8.95 4.02
CA ALA A 334 6.30 -9.66 3.76
C ALA A 334 5.40 -9.71 5.01
N LYS A 335 5.98 -9.87 6.21
CA LYS A 335 5.22 -9.81 7.48
C LYS A 335 4.71 -8.41 7.79
N ILE A 336 5.52 -7.37 7.57
CA ILE A 336 5.10 -5.97 7.73
C ILE A 336 3.95 -5.65 6.76
N ARG A 337 4.06 -6.07 5.50
CA ARG A 337 2.99 -5.94 4.51
C ARG A 337 1.72 -6.67 4.96
N TYR A 338 1.83 -7.89 5.49
CA TYR A 338 0.68 -8.62 6.01
C TYR A 338 0.01 -7.89 7.18
N LEU A 339 0.79 -7.33 8.11
CA LEU A 339 0.27 -6.51 9.22
C LEU A 339 -0.56 -5.33 8.71
N ARG A 340 -0.11 -4.63 7.67
CA ARG A 340 -0.87 -3.53 7.07
C ARG A 340 -2.08 -4.00 6.27
N VAL A 341 -1.87 -4.88 5.28
CA VAL A 341 -2.87 -5.21 4.26
C VAL A 341 -3.94 -6.17 4.78
N ALA A 342 -3.56 -7.18 5.56
CA ALA A 342 -4.49 -8.21 6.03
C ALA A 342 -5.05 -7.89 7.43
N LEU A 343 -4.23 -7.32 8.31
CA LEU A 343 -4.62 -7.03 9.69
C LEU A 343 -4.97 -5.57 9.95
N GLY A 344 -4.82 -4.68 8.94
CA GLY A 344 -5.23 -3.28 9.04
C GLY A 344 -4.39 -2.45 10.01
N CYS A 345 -3.13 -2.82 10.28
CA CYS A 345 -2.28 -2.03 11.17
C CYS A 345 -2.06 -0.61 10.61
N ASN A 346 -2.27 0.40 11.44
CA ASN A 346 -1.92 1.79 11.13
C ASN A 346 -0.41 2.03 11.33
N PHE A 347 0.14 1.45 12.40
CA PHE A 347 1.54 1.59 12.75
C PHE A 347 2.23 0.25 13.02
N VAL A 348 3.51 0.15 12.67
CA VAL A 348 4.38 -0.94 13.10
C VAL A 348 5.56 -0.40 13.90
N VAL A 349 5.77 -0.98 15.09
CA VAL A 349 6.99 -0.78 15.88
C VAL A 349 8.02 -1.84 15.49
N LEU A 350 9.21 -1.43 15.09
CA LEU A 350 10.32 -2.30 14.70
C LEU A 350 11.54 -2.07 15.60
N ASP A 351 11.79 -2.99 16.52
CA ASP A 351 12.91 -2.95 17.47
C ASP A 351 13.84 -4.16 17.27
N HIS A 352 14.92 -4.09 16.50
CA HIS A 352 15.48 -2.90 15.85
C HIS A 352 16.01 -3.26 14.46
N ILE A 353 16.22 -2.23 13.63
CA ILE A 353 16.60 -2.38 12.21
C ILE A 353 17.91 -3.18 12.02
N SER A 354 18.88 -3.03 12.93
CA SER A 354 20.21 -3.64 12.77
C SER A 354 20.24 -5.18 12.93
N ILE A 355 19.37 -5.78 13.75
CA ILE A 355 19.33 -7.26 13.90
C ILE A 355 18.89 -7.96 12.60
N VAL A 356 17.99 -7.34 11.83
CA VAL A 356 17.49 -7.88 10.56
C VAL A 356 18.63 -8.13 9.58
N VAL A 357 19.73 -7.39 9.74
CA VAL A 357 20.84 -7.39 8.80
C VAL A 357 22.04 -8.21 9.32
N SER A 358 22.18 -8.38 10.64
CA SER A 358 23.29 -9.15 11.22
C SER A 358 23.19 -10.68 11.07
N GLY A 359 22.06 -11.21 10.55
CA GLY A 359 21.87 -12.63 10.29
C GLY A 359 22.54 -13.14 9.00
N ALA A 360 23.03 -12.25 8.14
CA ALA A 360 23.75 -12.58 6.92
C ALA A 360 25.27 -12.60 7.19
N GLU A 361 25.95 -13.69 6.82
CA GLU A 361 27.41 -13.84 6.94
C GLU A 361 28.15 -12.77 6.13
N GLY A 362 28.48 -11.63 6.74
CA GLY A 362 29.15 -10.53 6.07
C GLY A 362 29.94 -9.62 7.01
N SER A 363 31.10 -9.15 6.54
CA SER A 363 31.90 -8.11 7.21
C SER A 363 31.10 -6.80 7.39
N GLY A 364 31.58 -5.87 8.22
CA GLY A 364 30.86 -4.61 8.53
C GLY A 364 30.51 -3.70 7.34
N GLU A 365 31.07 -3.92 6.15
CA GLU A 365 30.63 -3.26 4.90
C GLU A 365 29.34 -3.90 4.33
N GLY A 366 29.19 -5.22 4.47
CA GLY A 366 27.96 -5.94 4.10
C GLY A 366 26.75 -5.45 4.91
N GLU A 367 26.92 -5.31 6.23
CA GLU A 367 25.87 -4.81 7.14
C GLU A 367 25.34 -3.43 6.70
N ARG A 368 26.24 -2.51 6.29
CA ARG A 368 25.81 -1.18 5.82
C ARG A 368 24.99 -1.26 4.55
N ARG A 369 25.46 -2.04 3.56
CA ARG A 369 24.77 -2.20 2.27
C ARG A 369 23.40 -2.85 2.44
N ASP A 370 23.28 -3.79 3.36
CA ASP A 370 22.02 -4.50 3.60
C ASP A 370 21.03 -3.66 4.40
N ILE A 371 21.50 -2.80 5.33
CA ILE A 371 20.67 -1.75 5.94
C ILE A 371 20.15 -0.79 4.86
N ASP A 372 20.97 -0.36 3.90
CA ASP A 372 20.51 0.51 2.81
C ASP A 372 19.41 -0.14 1.97
N LYS A 373 19.60 -1.41 1.59
CA LYS A 373 18.58 -2.16 0.84
C LYS A 373 17.28 -2.28 1.63
N LEU A 374 17.37 -2.62 2.91
CA LEU A 374 16.20 -2.75 3.79
C LEU A 374 15.48 -1.41 3.91
N MET A 375 16.20 -0.31 4.12
CA MET A 375 15.63 1.03 4.25
C MET A 375 14.93 1.49 2.96
N THR A 376 15.53 1.24 1.80
CA THR A 376 14.89 1.54 0.50
C THR A 376 13.62 0.73 0.32
N LYS A 377 13.65 -0.58 0.62
CA LYS A 377 12.46 -1.43 0.53
C LYS A 377 11.37 -1.04 1.54
N LEU A 378 11.75 -0.65 2.76
CA LEU A 378 10.82 -0.13 3.77
C LEU A 378 10.17 1.16 3.28
N ARG A 379 10.92 2.11 2.70
CA ARG A 379 10.34 3.32 2.12
C ARG A 379 9.33 2.99 1.02
N SER A 380 9.69 2.10 0.09
CA SER A 380 8.75 1.69 -0.97
C SER A 380 7.48 1.05 -0.40
N LEU A 381 7.60 0.22 0.65
CA LEU A 381 6.45 -0.39 1.31
C LEU A 381 5.56 0.64 2.01
N ILE A 382 6.16 1.64 2.65
CA ILE A 382 5.45 2.74 3.31
C ILE A 382 4.66 3.55 2.27
N GLU A 383 5.30 3.96 1.16
CA GLU A 383 4.63 4.70 0.08
C GLU A 383 3.47 3.91 -0.54
N GLU A 384 3.67 2.61 -0.78
CA GLU A 384 2.67 1.77 -1.41
C GLU A 384 1.45 1.53 -0.52
N THR A 385 1.67 1.40 0.80
CA THR A 385 0.63 0.91 1.73
C THR A 385 0.08 1.98 2.68
N GLY A 386 0.73 3.14 2.76
CA GLY A 386 0.45 4.19 3.73
C GLY A 386 0.75 3.79 5.19
N LEU A 387 1.48 2.70 5.43
CA LEU A 387 1.80 2.25 6.79
C LEU A 387 2.76 3.24 7.49
N GLY A 388 2.46 3.63 8.74
CA GLY A 388 3.45 4.32 9.58
C GLY A 388 4.41 3.34 10.25
N ILE A 389 5.72 3.64 10.27
CA ILE A 389 6.72 2.79 10.93
C ILE A 389 7.48 3.59 11.98
N ILE A 390 7.51 3.06 13.21
CA ILE A 390 8.35 3.56 14.31
C ILE A 390 9.48 2.54 14.49
N ALA A 391 10.69 2.90 14.07
CA ALA A 391 11.81 1.97 14.10
C ALA A 391 12.93 2.42 15.02
N ILE A 392 13.53 1.48 15.73
CA ILE A 392 14.66 1.73 16.61
C ILE A 392 15.97 1.50 15.86
N VAL A 393 16.92 2.39 16.09
CA VAL A 393 18.28 2.36 15.54
C VAL A 393 19.28 2.57 16.66
N HIS A 394 20.36 1.78 16.66
CA HIS A 394 21.46 1.95 17.59
C HIS A 394 22.46 3.00 17.12
N LEU A 395 23.24 3.54 18.05
CA LEU A 395 24.31 4.49 17.76
C LEU A 395 25.67 3.77 17.63
N LYS A 396 26.58 4.38 16.86
CA LYS A 396 28.01 4.06 16.91
C LYS A 396 28.61 4.72 18.15
N GLN A 397 29.74 4.21 18.61
CA GLN A 397 30.48 4.84 19.70
C GLN A 397 30.95 6.24 19.26
N PRO A 398 30.74 7.29 20.07
CA PRO A 398 31.19 8.64 19.75
C PRO A 398 32.71 8.77 19.97
N GLU A 399 33.34 9.74 19.30
CA GLU A 399 34.76 10.08 19.51
C GLU A 399 34.98 10.95 20.78
N GLY A 400 33.91 11.46 21.39
CA GLY A 400 33.93 12.30 22.60
C GLY A 400 33.21 11.65 23.79
N LYS A 401 32.48 12.46 24.57
CA LYS A 401 31.72 11.99 25.74
C LYS A 401 30.79 10.82 25.36
N PRO A 402 30.82 9.69 26.07
CA PRO A 402 29.92 8.57 25.81
C PRO A 402 28.44 8.97 25.91
N HIS A 403 27.57 8.36 25.10
CA HIS A 403 26.14 8.67 25.11
C HIS A 403 25.46 8.32 26.44
N GLU A 404 25.94 7.28 27.11
CA GLU A 404 25.46 6.83 28.43
C GLU A 404 25.83 7.79 29.56
N GLU A 405 26.81 8.67 29.32
CA GLU A 405 27.28 9.70 30.24
C GLU A 405 26.81 11.10 29.78
N GLY A 406 25.75 11.18 28.99
CA GLY A 406 25.17 12.45 28.53
C GLY A 406 25.84 13.07 27.31
N GLY A 407 26.63 12.30 26.55
CA GLY A 407 27.16 12.75 25.27
C GLY A 407 26.05 13.02 24.24
N ARG A 408 26.05 14.23 23.68
CA ARG A 408 25.10 14.68 22.67
C ARG A 408 25.05 13.74 21.46
N VAL A 409 23.83 13.43 21.01
CA VAL A 409 23.61 12.60 19.83
C VAL A 409 23.57 13.50 18.59
N THR A 410 24.28 13.07 17.56
CA THR A 410 24.35 13.74 16.26
C THR A 410 23.97 12.78 15.15
N LEU A 411 23.50 13.32 14.03
CA LEU A 411 23.12 12.49 12.88
C LEU A 411 24.27 11.60 12.40
N SER A 412 25.54 12.02 12.48
CA SER A 412 26.72 11.22 12.09
C SER A 412 26.85 9.90 12.84
N GLN A 413 26.31 9.83 14.07
CA GLN A 413 26.47 8.69 14.97
C GLN A 413 25.45 7.57 14.77
N LEU A 414 24.45 7.70 13.88
CA LEU A 414 23.55 6.58 13.57
C LEU A 414 24.35 5.37 13.06
N ARG A 415 24.15 4.20 13.68
CA ARG A 415 24.81 2.95 13.29
C ARG A 415 24.27 2.43 11.96
N GLY A 416 25.16 1.91 11.13
CA GLY A 416 24.83 1.44 9.79
C GLY A 416 25.11 2.51 8.75
N SER A 417 24.12 2.76 7.90
CA SER A 417 24.29 3.48 6.64
C SER A 417 23.57 4.84 6.55
N GLY A 418 23.96 5.62 5.55
CA GLY A 418 23.43 6.95 5.24
C GLY A 418 21.94 6.95 4.90
N ALA A 419 21.37 5.84 4.39
CA ALA A 419 19.95 5.76 4.09
C ALA A 419 19.05 6.00 5.31
N LEU A 420 19.51 5.66 6.51
CA LEU A 420 18.78 5.95 7.76
C LEU A 420 18.48 7.44 7.92
N LYS A 421 19.44 8.30 7.54
CA LYS A 421 19.25 9.76 7.58
C LYS A 421 18.45 10.26 6.40
N GLN A 422 18.67 9.69 5.22
CA GLN A 422 18.10 10.18 3.98
C GLN A 422 16.63 9.80 3.84
N LEU A 423 16.26 8.56 4.17
CA LEU A 423 14.94 7.99 3.87
C LEU A 423 13.90 8.13 5.01
N SER A 424 14.35 8.35 6.24
CA SER A 424 13.44 8.57 7.38
C SER A 424 12.85 9.97 7.34
N ASP A 425 11.62 10.14 7.78
CA ASP A 425 10.94 11.44 7.80
C ASP A 425 11.27 12.18 9.09
N ASN A 426 11.18 11.47 10.22
CA ASN A 426 11.50 12.00 11.55
C ASN A 426 12.63 11.19 12.19
N ILE A 427 13.55 11.86 12.90
CA ILE A 427 14.59 11.20 13.71
C ILE A 427 14.61 11.87 15.08
N VAL A 428 14.26 11.11 16.10
CA VAL A 428 14.23 11.57 17.51
C VAL A 428 15.29 10.82 18.30
N ALA A 429 16.14 11.57 18.99
CA ALA A 429 17.16 11.06 19.88
C ALA A 429 16.78 11.27 21.35
N LEU A 430 17.12 10.30 22.21
CA LEU A 430 17.13 10.48 23.66
C LEU A 430 18.57 10.57 24.17
N GLU A 431 18.84 11.61 24.95
CA GLU A 431 20.11 11.89 25.61
C GLU A 431 19.91 11.74 27.13
N ARG A 432 20.77 10.98 27.82
CA ARG A 432 20.71 10.84 29.28
C ARG A 432 22.07 10.53 29.86
N ASP A 433 22.47 11.28 30.87
CA ASP A 433 23.59 10.92 31.73
C ASP A 433 23.11 9.94 32.82
N GLN A 434 23.51 8.68 32.73
CA GLN A 434 23.11 7.63 33.68
C GLN A 434 23.91 7.68 34.99
N GLN A 435 25.02 8.42 35.02
CA GLN A 435 25.92 8.53 36.17
C GLN A 435 25.82 9.90 36.85
N GLY A 436 25.24 10.89 36.18
CA GLY A 436 24.99 12.23 36.71
C GLY A 436 23.91 12.30 37.80
N GLU A 437 23.72 13.51 38.34
CA GLU A 437 22.75 13.77 39.42
C GLU A 437 21.30 13.46 38.98
N ASN A 438 20.95 13.81 37.74
CA ASN A 438 19.62 13.63 37.15
C ASN A 438 19.49 12.35 36.31
N LYS A 439 19.99 11.21 36.82
CA LYS A 439 20.05 9.90 36.11
C LYS A 439 18.74 9.31 35.57
N ASN A 440 17.59 9.87 35.95
CA ASN A 440 16.28 9.45 35.47
C ASN A 440 15.70 10.40 34.42
N THR A 441 16.33 11.55 34.16
CA THR A 441 15.83 12.56 33.24
C THR A 441 16.58 12.45 31.92
N SER A 442 15.84 12.23 30.84
CA SER A 442 16.36 12.24 29.47
C SER A 442 15.95 13.53 28.78
N LEU A 443 16.75 13.99 27.82
CA LEU A 443 16.38 15.03 26.88
C LEU A 443 15.99 14.38 25.54
N ALA A 444 14.79 14.67 25.04
CA ALA A 444 14.39 14.34 23.69
C ALA A 444 14.88 15.43 22.72
N ARG A 445 15.51 15.02 21.62
CA ARG A 445 16.04 15.91 20.59
C ARG A 445 15.55 15.47 19.22
N VAL A 446 14.97 16.39 18.45
CA VAL A 446 14.65 16.17 17.04
C VAL A 446 15.90 16.43 16.22
N LEU A 447 16.46 15.37 15.63
CA LEU A 447 17.61 15.44 14.73
C LEU A 447 17.20 15.71 13.28
N LYS A 448 15.97 15.35 12.92
CA LYS A 448 15.38 15.57 11.59
C LYS A 448 13.86 15.58 11.71
N CYS A 449 13.21 16.54 11.06
CA CYS A 449 11.80 16.50 10.70
C CYS A 449 11.71 16.92 9.23
N ARG A 450 11.20 16.05 8.35
CA ARG A 450 11.08 16.34 6.92
C ARG A 450 9.95 17.34 6.63
N GLU A 451 8.83 17.21 7.34
CA GLU A 451 7.60 17.96 7.05
C GLU A 451 7.72 19.44 7.44
N PHE A 452 8.09 19.70 8.70
CA PHE A 452 8.13 21.06 9.26
C PHE A 452 9.55 21.64 9.34
N GLY A 453 10.59 20.81 9.22
CA GLY A 453 11.98 21.25 9.29
C GLY A 453 12.47 21.65 10.70
N GLU A 454 11.61 21.60 11.72
CA GLU A 454 11.98 21.93 13.09
C GLU A 454 12.91 20.86 13.69
N THR A 455 14.02 21.30 14.28
CA THR A 455 15.04 20.43 14.89
C THR A 455 15.58 21.08 16.16
N GLY A 456 16.22 20.29 17.02
CA GLY A 456 16.76 20.76 18.29
C GLY A 456 16.11 20.08 19.49
N GLU A 457 16.21 20.73 20.64
CA GLU A 457 15.74 20.20 21.92
C GLU A 457 14.23 20.30 22.02
N ALA A 458 13.59 19.17 22.27
CA ALA A 458 12.14 19.06 22.43
C ALA A 458 11.79 19.06 23.92
N ASP A 459 11.43 17.90 24.47
CA ASP A 459 11.01 17.74 25.87
C ASP A 459 12.11 17.16 26.76
N TYR A 460 12.07 17.54 28.03
CA TYR A 460 12.69 16.74 29.10
C TYR A 460 11.72 15.64 29.53
N ILE A 461 12.21 14.42 29.63
CA ILE A 461 11.43 13.22 29.91
C ILE A 461 11.95 12.54 31.17
N LEU A 462 11.13 12.49 32.22
CA LEU A 462 11.43 11.81 33.46
C LEU A 462 10.99 10.34 33.39
N TYR A 463 11.93 9.44 33.68
CA TYR A 463 11.62 8.06 34.01
C TYR A 463 11.20 7.95 35.47
N ASP A 464 9.89 7.85 35.72
CA ASP A 464 9.35 7.64 37.05
C ASP A 464 9.56 6.18 37.48
N ARG A 465 10.40 5.97 38.49
CA ARG A 465 10.74 4.63 38.99
C ARG A 465 9.59 3.94 39.72
N SER A 466 8.61 4.70 40.21
CA SER A 466 7.46 4.16 40.91
C SER A 466 6.45 3.58 39.92
N THR A 467 6.25 4.25 38.78
CA THR A 467 5.26 3.86 37.78
C THR A 467 5.86 3.16 36.55
N GLY A 468 7.16 3.31 36.31
CA GLY A 468 7.85 2.84 35.12
C GLY A 468 7.56 3.64 33.85
N ARG A 469 6.89 4.79 33.98
CA ARG A 469 6.44 5.64 32.86
C ARG A 469 7.49 6.65 32.45
N LEU A 470 7.45 7.06 31.18
CA LEU A 470 8.27 8.15 30.64
C LEU A 470 7.39 9.40 30.47
N LEU A 471 7.46 10.31 31.44
CA LEU A 471 6.57 11.48 31.53
C LEU A 471 7.29 12.75 31.11
N PRO A 472 6.67 13.63 30.31
CA PRO A 472 7.24 14.95 30.04
C PRO A 472 7.28 15.77 31.34
N ILE A 473 8.34 16.55 31.51
CA ILE A 473 8.50 17.50 32.61
C ILE A 473 8.99 18.84 32.07
N ASP A 474 8.78 19.90 32.86
CA ASP A 474 9.44 21.18 32.62
C ASP A 474 10.95 21.05 32.73
N GLU A 475 11.67 22.02 32.18
CA GLU A 475 13.13 22.06 32.25
C GLU A 475 13.60 21.99 33.71
N PRO A 476 14.46 21.00 34.05
CA PRO A 476 14.94 20.86 35.41
C PRO A 476 15.79 22.06 35.83
N SER A 477 15.58 22.55 37.05
CA SER A 477 16.24 23.75 37.59
C SER A 477 17.77 23.65 37.70
N SER A 478 18.32 22.43 37.66
CA SER A 478 19.76 22.16 37.58
C SER A 478 20.11 21.79 36.14
N ASN A 479 21.02 22.52 35.50
CA ASN A 479 21.49 22.23 34.14
C ASN A 479 21.91 20.76 34.03
N PRO A 480 21.21 19.91 33.27
CA PRO A 480 21.46 18.48 33.23
C PRO A 480 22.74 18.10 32.45
N GLY A 481 23.56 19.09 32.07
CA GLY A 481 24.89 18.86 31.49
C GLY A 481 24.88 18.61 29.99
N PHE A 482 23.83 19.03 29.28
CA PHE A 482 23.70 18.89 27.82
C PHE A 482 24.14 20.14 27.02
N GLY A 483 24.73 21.15 27.69
CA GLY A 483 25.20 22.40 27.07
C GLY A 483 26.58 22.31 26.40
N ASP A 484 26.80 23.14 25.37
CA ASP A 484 28.06 23.24 24.61
C ASP A 484 29.22 23.77 25.47
N GLU A 485 30.31 23.01 25.59
CA GLU A 485 31.62 23.53 26.04
C GLU A 485 32.35 24.33 24.94
N SER A 486 31.70 24.64 23.82
CA SER A 486 32.33 25.28 22.65
C SER A 486 31.71 26.60 22.20
N SER A 487 31.08 27.36 23.09
CA SER A 487 30.74 28.76 22.82
C SER A 487 31.91 29.64 23.30
N PRO A 488 32.72 30.27 22.41
CA PRO A 488 33.63 31.31 22.86
C PRO A 488 32.76 32.47 23.38
N GLU A 489 33.07 32.96 24.58
CA GLU A 489 32.50 34.19 25.13
C GLU A 489 32.56 35.28 24.04
N GLY A 490 31.38 35.67 23.54
CA GLY A 490 31.26 36.71 22.54
C GLY A 490 31.47 38.06 23.20
N ASP A 491 32.66 38.64 23.02
CA ASP A 491 32.89 40.07 23.20
C ASP A 491 31.82 40.85 22.42
N SER A 492 31.01 41.60 23.15
CA SER A 492 30.01 42.50 22.59
C SER A 492 30.70 43.60 21.77
N ILE A 493 30.48 43.62 20.46
CA ILE A 493 30.76 44.79 19.62
C ILE A 493 29.49 45.65 19.58
N PRO A 494 29.53 46.91 20.04
CA PRO A 494 28.35 47.77 20.05
C PRO A 494 28.10 48.34 18.64
N PHE A 495 26.85 48.31 18.21
CA PHE A 495 26.30 49.21 17.20
C PHE A 495 25.08 49.93 17.78
#